data_AF-A0A6L6CHR6-F1
#
_entry.id   AF-A0A6L6CHR6-F1
#
_cell.length_a   1.000
_cell.length_b   1.000
_cell.length_c   1.000
_cell.angle_alpha   90.00
_cell.angle_beta   90.00
_cell.angle_gamma   90.00
#
_symmetry.space_group_name_H-M   'P 1'
#
loop_
_entity.id
_entity.type
_entity.pdbx_description
1 polymer ?
#
loop_
_entity_poly.entity_id
_entity_poly.type
_entity_poly.pdbx_seq_one_letter_code
_entity_poly.pdbx_strand_id
1 'polypeptide(L)' 'MNPESPLDLDTMERDLADVEFALGRLDNGTYWNDEITGEPIEPGHLAAHPTARRNP' A
#
# COMPACT_ATOMS: atom_id res chain seq x y z
N MET A 1 -9.48 -23.40 18.77
CA MET A 1 -8.79 -22.56 17.77
C MET A 1 -7.89 -23.50 17.01
N ASN A 2 -8.26 -23.89 15.79
CA ASN A 2 -7.41 -24.78 14.98
C ASN A 2 -6.22 -23.96 14.48
N PRO A 3 -4.97 -24.40 14.69
CA PRO A 3 -3.79 -23.62 14.32
C PRO A 3 -3.44 -23.67 12.82
N GLU A 4 -4.26 -24.30 11.97
CA GLU A 4 -3.92 -24.57 10.56
C GLU A 4 -5.07 -24.23 9.60
N SER A 5 -5.48 -22.95 9.59
CA SER A 5 -6.01 -22.43 8.33
C SER A 5 -4.86 -22.41 7.33
N PRO A 6 -5.02 -22.92 6.09
CA PRO A 6 -3.99 -22.81 5.07
C PRO A 6 -3.56 -21.33 4.96
N LEU A 7 -2.26 -21.07 4.98
CA LEU A 7 -1.73 -19.72 4.75
C LEU A 7 -2.20 -19.26 3.37
N ASP A 8 -2.82 -18.09 3.32
CA ASP A 8 -3.20 -17.44 2.07
C ASP A 8 -1.98 -16.74 1.46
N LEU A 9 -1.17 -17.54 0.76
CA LEU A 9 0.09 -17.08 0.17
C LEU A 9 -0.15 -16.05 -0.94
N ASP A 10 -1.27 -16.14 -1.65
CA ASP A 10 -1.60 -15.21 -2.74
C ASP A 10 -1.86 -13.79 -2.18
N THR A 11 -2.60 -13.71 -1.07
CA THR A 11 -2.79 -12.43 -0.37
C THR A 11 -1.47 -11.90 0.19
N MET A 12 -0.64 -12.75 0.79
CA MET A 12 0.67 -12.33 1.30
C MET A 12 1.60 -11.82 0.20
N GLU A 13 1.63 -12.47 -0.96
CA GLU A 13 2.43 -12.04 -2.11
C GLU A 13 1.95 -10.68 -2.62
N ARG A 14 0.64 -10.47 -2.71
CA ARG A 14 0.06 -9.20 -3.12
C ARG A 14 0.38 -8.07 -2.13
N ASP A 15 0.25 -8.31 -0.84
CA ASP A 15 0.57 -7.33 0.20
C ASP A 15 2.04 -6.92 0.12
N LEU A 16 2.94 -7.89 -0.10
CA LEU A 16 4.36 -7.60 -0.24
C LEU A 16 4.67 -6.81 -1.52
N ALA A 17 4.03 -7.13 -2.64
CA ALA A 17 4.17 -6.38 -3.89
C ALA A 17 3.67 -4.93 -3.73
N ASP A 18 2.58 -4.72 -2.99
CA ASP A 18 2.06 -3.38 -2.69
C ASP A 18 3.03 -2.56 -1.82
N VAL A 19 3.71 -3.21 -0.87
CA VAL A 19 4.78 -2.57 -0.07
C VAL A 19 5.99 -2.22 -0.93
N GLU A 20 6.46 -3.12 -1.79
CA GLU A 20 7.59 -2.86 -2.68
C GLU A 20 7.30 -1.67 -3.60
N PHE A 21 6.09 -1.60 -4.15
CA PHE A 21 5.65 -0.48 -4.96
C PHE A 21 5.61 0.84 -4.18
N ALA A 22 5.10 0.83 -2.94
CA ALA A 22 5.09 1.99 -2.06
C ALA A 22 6.51 2.49 -1.76
N LEU A 23 7.46 1.59 -1.49
CA LEU A 23 8.87 1.94 -1.27
C LEU A 23 9.50 2.54 -2.53
N GLY A 24 9.22 2.00 -3.71
CA GLY A 24 9.68 2.58 -4.98
C GLY A 24 9.15 4.00 -5.22
N ARG A 25 7.90 4.27 -4.83
CA ARG A 25 7.32 5.62 -4.86
C ARG A 25 7.95 6.56 -3.82
N LEU A 26 8.38 6.02 -2.68
CA LEU A 26 9.04 6.83 -1.67
C LEU A 26 10.41 7.28 -2.17
N ASP A 27 11.18 6.36 -2.75
CA ASP A 27 12.49 6.64 -3.34
C ASP A 27 12.39 7.64 -4.50
N ASN A 28 11.37 7.50 -5.36
CA ASN A 28 11.20 8.41 -6.50
C ASN A 28 10.52 9.76 -6.15
N GLY A 29 10.13 9.98 -4.89
CA GLY A 29 9.50 11.21 -4.42
C GLY A 29 8.02 11.39 -4.79
N THR A 30 7.32 10.35 -5.25
CA THR A 30 5.89 10.40 -5.64
C THR A 30 4.94 9.72 -4.65
N TYR A 31 5.46 9.20 -3.54
CA TYR A 31 4.69 8.47 -2.52
C TYR A 31 3.49 9.23 -1.97
N TRP A 32 3.63 10.54 -1.79
CA TRP A 32 2.60 11.39 -1.19
C TRP A 32 1.51 11.84 -2.16
N ASN A 33 1.62 11.54 -3.46
CA ASN A 33 0.71 12.07 -4.47
C ASN A 33 -0.17 10.97 -5.05
N ASP A 34 -1.45 11.28 -5.22
CA ASP A 34 -2.43 10.43 -5.87
C ASP A 34 -2.02 10.18 -7.33
N GLU A 35 -1.96 8.90 -7.72
CA GLU A 35 -1.45 8.50 -9.04
C GLU A 35 -2.36 8.92 -10.21
N ILE A 36 -3.62 9.23 -9.96
CA ILE A 36 -4.58 9.66 -10.98
C ILE A 36 -4.68 11.18 -11.02
N THR A 37 -4.88 11.81 -9.87
CA THR A 37 -5.17 13.26 -9.82
C THR A 37 -3.90 14.10 -9.70
N GLY A 38 -2.81 13.53 -9.18
CA GLY A 38 -1.57 14.26 -8.85
C GLY A 38 -1.65 15.09 -7.57
N GLU A 39 -2.83 15.19 -6.95
CA GLU A 39 -3.03 15.88 -5.67
C GLU A 39 -2.40 15.09 -4.52
N PRO A 40 -2.03 15.75 -3.40
CA PRO A 40 -1.56 15.05 -2.22
C PRO A 40 -2.60 14.05 -1.67
N ILE A 41 -2.14 12.87 -1.24
CA ILE A 41 -2.94 11.90 -0.51
C ILE A 41 -3.12 12.40 0.92
N GLU A 42 -4.34 12.26 1.45
CA GLU A 42 -4.66 12.66 2.82
C GLU A 42 -3.74 11.92 3.83
N PRO A 43 -3.02 12.65 4.72
CA PRO A 43 -2.05 12.05 5.62
C PRO A 43 -2.62 10.98 6.57
N GLY A 44 -3.83 11.17 7.08
CA GLY A 44 -4.53 10.20 7.91
C GLY A 44 -4.85 8.90 7.16
N HIS A 45 -5.24 9.00 5.89
CA HIS A 45 -5.49 7.88 5.01
C HIS A 45 -4.20 7.10 4.77
N LEU A 46 -3.10 7.77 4.45
CA LEU A 46 -1.82 7.09 4.22
C LEU A 46 -1.23 6.51 5.51
N ALA A 47 -1.46 7.14 6.67
CA ALA A 47 -1.08 6.57 7.97
C ALA A 47 -1.86 5.28 8.29
N ALA A 48 -3.14 5.21 7.92
CA ALA A 48 -3.97 4.03 8.09
C ALA A 48 -3.69 2.95 7.01
N HIS A 49 -3.35 3.38 5.80
CA HIS A 49 -3.12 2.54 4.62
C HIS A 49 -1.83 2.95 3.91
N PRO A 50 -0.65 2.52 4.42
CA PRO A 50 0.65 2.95 3.90
C PRO A 50 0.92 2.61 2.43
N THR A 51 0.19 1.65 1.87
CA THR A 51 0.29 1.26 0.46
C THR A 51 -0.73 1.96 -0.44
N ALA A 52 -1.53 2.89 0.10
CA ALA A 52 -2.52 3.63 -0.67
C ALA A 52 -1.86 4.44 -1.80
N ARG A 53 -2.52 4.42 -2.95
CA ARG A 53 -2.07 5.10 -4.18
C ARG A 53 -2.95 6.29 -4.55
N ARG A 54 -4.07 6.45 -3.84
CA ARG A 54 -5.15 7.39 -4.14
C ARG A 54 -5.80 7.88 -2.85
N ASN A 55 -6.52 8.99 -2.96
CA ASN A 55 -7.46 9.41 -1.93
C ASN A 55 -8.68 8.47 -1.84
N PRO A 56 -9.35 8.40 -0.67
CA PRO A 56 -10.54 7.58 -0.48
C PRO A 56 -11.73 7.96 -1.37
#